data_AF-A0A2T5HYV6-F1
#
_entry.id   AF-A0A2T5HYV6-F1
#
_cell.length_a   1.000
_cell.length_b   1.000
_cell.length_c   1.000
_cell.angle_alpha   90.00
_cell.angle_beta   90.00
_cell.angle_gamma   90.00
#
_symmetry.space_group_name_H-M   'P 1'
#
loop_
_entity.id
_entity.type
_entity.pdbx_description
1 polymer ?
#
loop_
_entity_poly.entity_id
_entity_poly.type
_entity_poly.pdbx_seq_one_letter_code
_entity_poly.pdbx_strand_id
1 'polypeptide(L)'
;MSRKRLDVELDELLAEYSPRIKREEVWESYLESSNNPNSLEHKINKYVTEIGDDERRKIFAGIYEIAFDAYEEEYLAGDLNALMKCINYCCTEKLALPSWAADAFHQGYTKINNCEARSWDVIFGKPNKGKHKAKRSEEDNIKIHLYIRKKISKGNPVDEGLFSDAAEQFYGCSTEMKKIYYDLERERLRWKKSRLEGIRITHAALEPLGISPWQKKLRKKTK
;
A
#
# COMPACT_ATOMS: atom_id res chain seq x y z
N MET A 1 6.58 -23.25 1.33
CA MET A 1 6.48 -22.59 2.66
C MET A 1 5.01 -22.23 2.93
N SER A 2 4.47 -22.51 4.12
CA SER A 2 3.08 -22.13 4.46
C SER A 2 2.94 -20.61 4.61
N ARG A 3 1.80 -20.02 4.23
CA ARG A 3 1.52 -18.58 4.40
C ARG A 3 1.67 -18.12 5.85
N LYS A 4 1.26 -18.95 6.82
CA LYS A 4 1.41 -18.66 8.24
C LYS A 4 2.88 -18.54 8.66
N ARG A 5 3.75 -19.41 8.12
CA ARG A 5 5.19 -19.37 8.38
C ARG A 5 5.83 -18.11 7.78
N LEU A 6 5.44 -17.76 6.56
CA LEU A 6 5.90 -16.54 5.89
C LEU A 6 5.47 -15.27 6.65
N ASP A 7 4.25 -15.23 7.17
CA ASP A 7 3.76 -14.07 7.94
C ASP A 7 4.55 -13.86 9.23
N VAL A 8 4.85 -14.95 9.95
CA VAL A 8 5.67 -14.94 11.17
C VAL A 8 7.10 -14.51 10.85
N GLU A 9 7.72 -15.08 9.82
CA GLU A 9 9.08 -14.72 9.39
C GLU A 9 9.18 -13.24 9.00
N LEU A 10 8.18 -12.72 8.27
CA LEU A 10 8.11 -11.30 7.95
C LEU A 10 7.91 -10.42 9.19
N ASP A 11 7.11 -10.85 10.17
CA ASP A 11 6.94 -10.11 11.43
C ASP A 11 8.22 -10.11 12.26
N GLU A 12 8.95 -11.22 12.34
CA GLU A 12 10.23 -11.31 13.05
C GLU A 12 11.29 -10.41 12.40
N LEU A 13 11.43 -10.47 11.07
CA LEU A 13 12.33 -9.58 10.34
C LEU A 13 11.93 -8.12 10.50
N LEU A 14 10.66 -7.78 10.30
CA LEU A 14 10.19 -6.41 10.48
C LEU A 14 10.36 -5.92 11.93
N ALA A 15 10.23 -6.79 12.93
CA ALA A 15 10.48 -6.44 14.33
C ALA A 15 11.97 -6.24 14.62
N GLU A 16 12.85 -6.99 13.95
CA GLU A 16 14.30 -6.79 13.99
C GLU A 16 14.67 -5.43 13.39
N TYR A 17 14.12 -5.11 12.21
CA TYR A 17 14.37 -3.87 11.45
C TYR A 17 13.53 -2.66 11.90
N SER A 18 12.55 -2.87 12.77
CA SER A 18 11.68 -1.81 13.30
C SER A 18 11.12 -2.30 14.63
N PRO A 19 11.94 -2.27 15.71
CA PRO A 19 11.48 -2.64 17.03
C PRO A 19 10.20 -1.87 17.31
N ARG A 20 9.13 -2.59 17.64
CA ARG A 20 7.90 -1.98 18.15
C ARG A 20 8.22 -1.36 19.51
N ILE A 21 8.80 -0.17 19.50
CA ILE A 21 8.60 0.78 20.60
C ILE A 21 7.07 0.96 20.65
N LYS A 22 6.45 0.89 21.85
CA LYS A 22 4.99 0.90 21.94
C LYS A 22 4.45 2.09 21.19
N ARG A 23 3.36 1.93 20.46
CA ARG A 23 2.83 2.99 19.60
C ARG A 23 2.55 4.26 20.40
N GLU A 24 2.12 4.16 21.67
CA GLU A 24 2.00 5.32 22.57
C GLU A 24 3.35 5.96 22.90
N GLU A 25 4.37 5.17 23.27
CA GLU A 25 5.73 5.65 23.54
C GLU A 25 6.38 6.27 22.29
N VAL A 26 6.12 5.72 21.10
CA VAL A 26 6.52 6.30 19.81
C VAL A 26 5.73 7.55 19.52
N TRP A 27 4.43 7.61 19.80
CA TRP A 27 3.62 8.78 19.44
C TRP A 27 3.90 9.97 20.35
N GLU A 28 4.11 9.73 21.64
CA GLU A 28 4.61 10.75 22.56
C GLU A 28 6.05 11.15 22.18
N SER A 29 6.94 10.18 21.93
CA SER A 29 8.29 10.46 21.42
C SER A 29 8.27 11.14 20.05
N TYR A 30 7.28 10.90 19.20
CA TYR A 30 7.17 11.44 17.85
C TYR A 30 6.56 12.83 17.88
N LEU A 31 5.60 13.11 18.78
CA LEU A 31 5.11 14.45 19.06
C LEU A 31 6.21 15.30 19.72
N GLU A 32 6.93 14.74 20.69
CA GLU A 32 8.09 15.39 21.29
C GLU A 32 9.22 15.59 20.27
N SER A 33 9.49 14.60 19.43
CA SER A 33 10.47 14.68 18.34
C SER A 33 10.02 15.70 17.28
N SER A 34 8.77 15.67 16.83
CA SER A 34 8.24 16.59 15.81
C SER A 34 8.17 18.02 16.30
N ASN A 35 8.08 18.23 17.62
CA ASN A 35 8.14 19.56 18.23
C ASN A 35 9.55 19.97 18.63
N ASN A 36 10.50 19.03 18.68
CA ASN A 36 11.91 19.31 18.94
C ASN A 36 12.63 19.72 17.63
N PRO A 37 13.05 20.99 17.48
CA PRO A 37 13.70 21.46 16.26
C PRO A 37 15.02 20.75 15.94
N ASN A 38 15.61 20.06 16.91
CA ASN A 38 16.85 19.32 16.73
C ASN A 38 16.64 17.87 16.26
N SER A 39 15.43 17.35 16.29
CA SER A 39 15.16 15.97 15.88
C SER A 39 15.28 15.76 14.37
N LEU A 40 15.55 14.52 13.97
CA LEU A 40 15.60 14.16 12.56
C LEU A 40 14.21 14.25 11.92
N GLU A 41 13.14 13.81 12.60
CA GLU A 41 11.78 13.91 12.06
C GLU A 41 11.32 15.36 11.87
N HIS A 42 11.58 16.26 12.82
CA HIS A 42 11.23 17.68 12.66
C HIS A 42 12.00 18.28 11.47
N LYS A 43 13.30 17.98 11.36
CA LYS A 43 14.12 18.44 10.23
C LYS A 43 13.64 17.88 8.90
N ILE A 44 13.26 16.61 8.84
CA ILE A 44 12.70 15.98 7.63
C ILE A 44 11.34 16.59 7.30
N ASN A 45 10.41 16.71 8.25
CA ASN A 45 9.08 17.25 8.00
C ASN A 45 9.16 18.74 7.60
N LYS A 46 9.98 19.51 8.32
CA LYS A 46 10.25 20.92 8.00
C LYS A 46 10.86 21.05 6.60
N TYR A 47 11.90 20.26 6.31
CA TYR A 47 12.50 20.21 4.97
C TYR A 47 11.46 19.83 3.92
N VAL A 48 10.65 18.79 4.15
CA VAL A 48 9.57 18.36 3.25
C VAL A 48 8.53 19.47 3.07
N THR A 49 8.16 20.23 4.10
CA THR A 49 7.22 21.38 3.97
C THR A 49 7.81 22.62 3.32
N GLU A 50 9.12 22.80 3.42
CA GLU A 50 9.84 23.95 2.87
C GLU A 50 10.32 23.72 1.43
N ILE A 51 10.52 22.46 1.02
CA ILE A 51 10.81 22.16 -0.38
C ILE A 51 9.58 22.42 -1.24
N GLY A 52 9.82 23.08 -2.38
CA GLY A 52 8.78 23.29 -3.38
C GLY A 52 8.28 21.97 -3.96
N ASP A 53 7.08 22.00 -4.55
CA ASP A 53 6.44 20.82 -5.15
C ASP A 53 7.36 20.09 -6.14
N ASP A 54 8.24 20.80 -6.84
CA ASP A 54 9.20 20.20 -7.78
C ASP A 54 10.32 19.39 -7.10
N GLU A 55 10.78 19.80 -5.92
CA GLU A 55 11.78 19.04 -5.16
C GLU A 55 11.14 17.85 -4.45
N ARG A 56 9.91 18.00 -3.94
CA ARG A 56 9.11 16.85 -3.47
C ARG A 56 8.98 15.80 -4.56
N ARG A 57 8.61 16.23 -5.77
CA ARG A 57 8.49 15.33 -6.94
C ARG A 57 9.79 14.58 -7.20
N LYS A 58 10.95 15.23 -7.13
CA LYS A 58 12.25 14.57 -7.33
C LYS A 58 12.57 13.55 -6.23
N ILE A 59 12.30 13.86 -4.97
CA ILE A 59 12.57 12.94 -3.84
C ILE A 59 11.70 11.70 -3.92
N PHE A 60 10.44 11.87 -4.31
CA PHE A 60 9.47 10.78 -4.36
C PHE A 60 9.30 10.14 -5.75
N ALA A 61 10.02 10.63 -6.77
CA ALA A 61 9.95 10.13 -8.15
C ALA A 61 10.11 8.61 -8.21
N GLY A 62 11.13 8.05 -7.54
CA GLY A 62 11.37 6.61 -7.56
C GLY A 62 10.28 5.76 -6.89
N ILE A 63 9.48 6.33 -5.97
CA ILE A 63 8.33 5.63 -5.39
C ILE A 63 7.16 5.63 -6.37
N TYR A 64 6.94 6.73 -7.08
CA TYR A 64 5.84 6.87 -8.04
C TYR A 64 6.13 6.16 -9.37
N GLU A 65 7.39 6.10 -9.80
CA GLU A 65 7.82 5.35 -10.99
C GLU A 65 7.40 3.89 -10.89
N ILE A 66 7.62 3.23 -9.74
CA ILE A 66 7.19 1.84 -9.53
C ILE A 66 5.67 1.68 -9.71
N ALA A 67 4.87 2.65 -9.25
CA ALA A 67 3.42 2.60 -9.39
C ALA A 67 2.99 2.84 -10.85
N PHE A 68 3.65 3.76 -11.56
CA PHE A 68 3.36 4.04 -12.97
C PHE A 68 3.75 2.88 -13.87
N ASP A 69 4.91 2.26 -13.65
CA ASP A 69 5.35 1.07 -14.40
C ASP A 69 4.34 -0.06 -14.26
N ALA A 70 3.83 -0.30 -13.04
CA ALA A 70 2.81 -1.32 -12.81
C ALA A 70 1.49 -1.04 -13.56
N TYR A 71 1.04 0.22 -13.60
CA TYR A 71 -0.15 0.58 -14.38
C TYR A 71 0.09 0.51 -15.89
N GLU A 72 1.27 0.87 -16.36
CA GLU A 72 1.65 0.79 -17.77
C GLU A 72 1.70 -0.67 -18.21
N GLU A 73 2.32 -1.56 -17.44
CA GLU A 73 2.35 -3.00 -17.70
C GLU A 73 0.93 -3.59 -17.78
N GLU A 74 0.03 -3.26 -16.85
CA GLU A 74 -1.38 -3.69 -16.88
C GLU A 74 -2.11 -3.17 -18.13
N TYR A 75 -1.86 -1.91 -18.50
CA TYR A 75 -2.45 -1.29 -19.69
C TYR A 75 -1.97 -1.96 -20.98
N LEU A 76 -0.66 -2.20 -21.09
CA LEU A 76 -0.05 -2.91 -22.23
C LEU A 76 -0.50 -4.37 -22.30
N ALA A 77 -0.83 -4.99 -21.17
CA ALA A 77 -1.46 -6.31 -21.10
C ALA A 77 -2.95 -6.31 -21.51
N GLY A 78 -3.52 -5.14 -21.83
CA GLY A 78 -4.88 -4.99 -22.31
C GLY A 78 -5.92 -4.69 -21.23
N ASP A 79 -5.53 -4.45 -19.97
CA ASP A 79 -6.47 -3.90 -18.97
C ASP A 79 -6.62 -2.39 -19.18
N LEU A 80 -7.59 -2.02 -20.03
CA LEU A 80 -7.89 -0.61 -20.31
C LEU A 80 -8.22 0.21 -19.04
N ASN A 81 -8.69 -0.45 -17.97
CA ASN A 81 -8.96 0.26 -16.70
C ASN A 81 -7.68 0.73 -16.01
N ALA A 82 -6.52 0.13 -16.30
CA ALA A 82 -5.25 0.51 -15.68
C ALA A 82 -4.90 1.98 -15.96
N LEU A 83 -5.23 2.48 -17.15
CA LEU A 83 -5.11 3.90 -17.49
C LEU A 83 -5.93 4.78 -16.53
N MET A 84 -7.20 4.43 -16.29
CA MET A 84 -8.06 5.20 -15.38
C MET A 84 -7.61 5.09 -13.92
N LYS A 85 -7.08 3.94 -13.49
CA LYS A 85 -6.46 3.79 -12.17
C LYS A 85 -5.25 4.71 -12.01
N CYS A 86 -4.37 4.76 -13.02
CA CYS A 86 -3.21 5.65 -13.04
C CYS A 86 -3.62 7.12 -12.94
N ILE A 87 -4.61 7.56 -13.73
CA ILE A 87 -5.11 8.93 -13.69
C ILE A 87 -5.69 9.28 -12.31
N ASN A 88 -6.52 8.41 -11.74
CA ASN A 88 -7.08 8.62 -10.41
C ASN A 88 -5.99 8.70 -9.33
N TYR A 89 -4.97 7.85 -9.43
CA TYR A 89 -3.82 7.87 -8.53
C TYR A 89 -3.07 9.21 -8.62
N CYS A 90 -2.77 9.69 -9.83
CA CYS A 90 -2.17 11.01 -10.04
C CYS A 90 -3.03 12.13 -9.45
N CYS A 91 -4.36 12.11 -9.65
CA CYS A 91 -5.25 13.13 -9.09
C CYS A 91 -5.29 13.11 -7.56
N THR A 92 -5.32 11.92 -6.96
CA THR A 92 -5.38 11.74 -5.49
C THR A 92 -4.10 12.24 -4.82
N GLU A 93 -2.96 11.88 -5.41
CA GLU A 93 -1.62 12.22 -4.90
C GLU A 93 -1.12 13.60 -5.40
N LYS A 94 -1.93 14.32 -6.19
CA LYS A 94 -1.59 15.60 -6.84
C LYS A 94 -0.30 15.54 -7.69
N LEU A 95 -0.11 14.44 -8.39
CA LEU A 95 1.03 14.18 -9.26
C LEU A 95 0.75 14.61 -10.70
N ALA A 96 1.82 14.90 -11.44
CA ALA A 96 1.74 14.98 -12.89
C ALA A 96 1.42 13.60 -13.48
N LEU A 97 0.66 13.57 -14.57
CA LEU A 97 0.41 12.35 -15.33
C LEU A 97 1.70 11.91 -16.03
N PRO A 98 2.04 10.60 -16.05
CA PRO A 98 3.11 10.11 -16.90
C PRO A 98 2.74 10.29 -18.38
N SER A 99 3.74 10.47 -19.24
CA SER A 99 3.54 10.78 -20.66
C SER A 99 2.68 9.74 -21.38
N TRP A 100 2.94 8.44 -21.14
CA TRP A 100 2.17 7.35 -21.75
C TRP A 100 0.68 7.44 -21.39
N ALA A 101 0.35 7.81 -20.15
CA ALA A 101 -1.04 7.90 -19.70
C ALA A 101 -1.72 9.14 -20.29
N ALA A 102 -1.01 10.27 -20.36
CA ALA A 102 -1.52 11.48 -21.01
C ALA A 102 -1.80 11.24 -22.50
N ASP A 103 -0.89 10.60 -23.21
CA ASP A 103 -1.04 10.26 -24.63
C ASP A 103 -2.18 9.27 -24.85
N ALA A 104 -2.25 8.20 -24.05
CA ALA A 104 -3.31 7.21 -24.14
C ALA A 104 -4.69 7.83 -23.85
N PHE A 105 -4.78 8.70 -22.85
CA PHE A 105 -6.02 9.43 -22.55
C PHE A 105 -6.41 10.36 -23.70
N HIS A 106 -5.47 11.13 -24.24
CA HIS A 106 -5.73 12.04 -25.34
C HIS A 106 -6.20 11.30 -26.61
N GLN A 107 -5.53 10.20 -26.96
CA GLN A 107 -5.95 9.35 -28.08
C GLN A 107 -7.37 8.81 -27.87
N GLY A 108 -7.67 8.35 -26.65
CA GLY A 108 -9.00 7.88 -26.28
C GLY A 108 -10.08 8.97 -26.39
N TYR A 109 -9.77 10.17 -25.88
CA TYR A 109 -10.62 11.35 -25.98
C TYR A 109 -10.91 11.71 -27.44
N THR A 110 -9.87 11.77 -28.27
CA THR A 110 -9.98 12.11 -29.70
C THR A 110 -10.87 11.11 -30.45
N LYS A 111 -10.76 9.81 -30.17
CA LYS A 111 -11.65 8.79 -30.76
C LYS A 111 -13.11 9.01 -30.41
N ILE A 112 -13.42 9.39 -29.16
CA ILE A 112 -14.79 9.72 -28.75
C ILE A 112 -15.27 10.99 -29.45
N ASN A 113 -14.44 12.03 -29.48
CA ASN A 113 -14.78 13.32 -30.09
C ASN A 113 -15.04 13.20 -31.60
N ASN A 114 -14.28 12.35 -32.29
CA ASN A 114 -14.45 12.06 -33.70
C ASN A 114 -15.58 11.05 -33.98
N CYS A 115 -16.32 10.61 -32.96
CA CYS A 115 -17.34 9.56 -33.07
C CYS A 115 -16.82 8.21 -33.59
N GLU A 116 -15.52 7.94 -33.45
CA GLU A 116 -14.89 6.66 -33.82
C GLU A 116 -15.13 5.57 -32.76
N ALA A 117 -15.47 5.97 -31.53
CA ALA A 117 -15.83 5.05 -30.45
C ALA A 117 -17.25 5.28 -29.94
N ARG A 118 -17.94 4.17 -29.67
CA ARG A 118 -19.34 4.15 -29.26
C ARG A 118 -19.57 4.67 -27.83
N SER A 119 -18.58 4.55 -26.95
CA SER A 119 -18.68 4.95 -25.54
C SER A 119 -17.32 4.99 -24.87
N TRP A 120 -17.19 5.79 -23.81
CA TRP A 120 -16.01 5.81 -22.93
C TRP A 120 -15.59 4.41 -22.44
N ASP A 121 -16.55 3.54 -22.11
CA ASP A 121 -16.29 2.15 -21.66
C ASP A 121 -15.50 1.30 -22.67
N VAL A 122 -15.62 1.59 -23.97
CA VAL A 122 -14.91 0.85 -25.04
C VAL A 122 -13.44 1.26 -25.09
N ILE A 123 -13.15 2.52 -24.76
CA ILE A 123 -11.81 3.10 -24.81
C ILE A 123 -11.06 2.87 -23.50
N PHE A 124 -11.71 3.11 -22.37
CA PHE A 124 -11.09 3.13 -21.04
C PHE A 124 -11.40 1.90 -20.20
N GLY A 125 -12.12 0.94 -20.79
CA GLY A 125 -12.64 -0.21 -20.07
C GLY A 125 -13.84 0.15 -19.21
N LYS A 126 -14.57 -0.89 -18.80
CA LYS A 126 -15.68 -0.75 -17.86
C LYS A 126 -15.14 -0.93 -16.43
N PRO A 127 -15.24 0.09 -15.56
CA PRO A 127 -14.62 0.04 -14.23
C PRO A 127 -15.12 -1.12 -13.37
N ASN A 128 -16.34 -1.62 -13.61
CA ASN A 128 -16.87 -2.82 -12.99
C ASN A 128 -17.69 -3.66 -13.98
N LYS A 129 -17.23 -4.89 -14.27
CA LYS A 129 -17.97 -5.87 -15.09
C LYS A 129 -19.15 -6.47 -14.30
N GLY A 130 -20.30 -5.79 -14.22
CA GLY A 130 -21.55 -6.42 -13.76
C GLY A 130 -22.53 -5.53 -12.99
N LYS A 131 -23.68 -6.10 -12.64
CA LYS A 131 -24.70 -5.50 -11.75
C LYS A 131 -23.98 -4.88 -10.55
N HIS A 132 -24.29 -3.63 -10.24
CA HIS A 132 -23.93 -2.99 -8.99
C HIS A 132 -24.50 -3.80 -7.81
N LYS A 133 -23.85 -4.92 -7.45
CA LYS A 133 -23.90 -5.39 -6.08
C LYS A 133 -23.31 -4.22 -5.32
N ALA A 134 -24.07 -3.65 -4.39
CA ALA A 134 -23.54 -2.66 -3.47
C ALA A 134 -22.26 -3.27 -2.90
N LYS A 135 -21.11 -2.83 -3.45
CA LYS A 135 -19.83 -3.36 -3.05
C LYS A 135 -19.70 -2.86 -1.62
N ARG A 136 -19.48 -3.79 -0.68
CA ARG A 136 -19.14 -3.40 0.68
C ARG A 136 -18.04 -2.35 0.59
N SER A 137 -18.19 -1.29 1.37
CA SER A 137 -17.19 -0.23 1.40
C SER A 137 -15.84 -0.84 1.75
N GLU A 138 -14.76 -0.19 1.35
CA GLU A 138 -13.41 -0.61 1.74
C GLU A 138 -13.28 -0.68 3.27
N GLU A 139 -13.91 0.27 3.96
CA GLU A 139 -14.00 0.29 5.42
C GLU A 139 -14.66 -0.97 5.99
N ASP A 140 -15.75 -1.45 5.39
CA ASP A 140 -16.42 -2.68 5.82
C ASP A 140 -15.53 -3.90 5.61
N ASN A 141 -14.82 -3.97 4.49
CA ASN A 141 -13.88 -5.05 4.21
C ASN A 141 -12.75 -5.09 5.24
N ILE A 142 -12.23 -3.92 5.63
CA ILE A 142 -11.23 -3.78 6.68
C ILE A 142 -11.79 -4.25 8.03
N LYS A 143 -13.00 -3.83 8.41
CA LYS A 143 -13.66 -4.27 9.67
C LYS A 143 -13.83 -5.79 9.72
N ILE A 144 -14.28 -6.40 8.62
CA ILE A 144 -14.41 -7.85 8.48
C ILE A 144 -13.06 -8.54 8.68
N HIS A 145 -12.01 -8.08 7.99
CA HIS A 145 -10.66 -8.64 8.10
C HIS A 145 -10.13 -8.56 9.54
N LEU A 146 -10.28 -7.41 10.19
CA LEU A 146 -9.85 -7.21 11.59
C LEU A 146 -10.63 -8.10 12.57
N TYR A 147 -11.94 -8.25 12.37
CA TYR A 147 -12.77 -9.16 13.18
C TYR A 147 -12.27 -10.61 13.07
N ILE A 148 -12.08 -11.11 11.85
CA ILE A 148 -11.61 -12.47 11.59
C ILE A 148 -10.22 -12.68 12.21
N ARG A 149 -9.28 -11.74 12.04
CA ARG A 149 -7.96 -11.82 12.67
C ARG A 149 -8.01 -11.84 14.19
N LYS A 150 -8.89 -11.04 14.81
CA LYS A 150 -9.08 -11.03 16.25
C LYS A 150 -9.61 -12.36 16.78
N LYS A 151 -10.45 -13.05 16.01
CA LYS A 151 -10.91 -14.42 16.33
C LYS A 151 -9.77 -15.42 16.20
N ILE A 152 -8.96 -15.34 15.14
CA ILE A 152 -7.79 -16.20 14.95
C ILE A 152 -6.77 -16.00 16.07
N SER A 153 -6.52 -14.76 16.51
CA SER A 153 -5.59 -14.47 17.61
C SER A 153 -6.06 -15.01 18.96
N LYS A 154 -7.36 -15.30 19.11
CA LYS A 154 -7.94 -15.98 20.27
C LYS A 154 -7.89 -17.52 20.17
N GLY A 155 -7.25 -18.06 19.13
CA GLY A 155 -7.10 -19.50 18.93
C GLY A 155 -8.19 -20.16 18.09
N ASN A 156 -9.13 -19.41 17.51
CA ASN A 156 -10.14 -20.01 16.63
C ASN A 156 -9.48 -20.52 15.33
N PRO A 157 -9.82 -21.74 14.88
CA PRO A 157 -9.31 -22.29 13.62
C PRO A 157 -9.82 -21.49 12.41
N VAL A 158 -9.04 -21.47 11.33
CA VAL A 158 -9.43 -20.83 10.06
C VAL A 158 -10.20 -21.85 9.22
N ASP A 159 -11.48 -22.02 9.53
CA ASP A 159 -12.38 -22.96 8.87
C ASP A 159 -13.69 -22.28 8.42
N GLU A 160 -14.64 -23.07 7.92
CA GLU A 160 -15.94 -22.55 7.44
C GLU A 160 -16.79 -21.98 8.59
N GLY A 161 -16.63 -22.48 9.82
CA GLY A 161 -17.33 -21.96 11.00
C GLY A 161 -16.92 -20.51 11.29
N LEU A 162 -15.62 -20.21 11.25
CA LEU A 162 -15.11 -18.85 11.44
C LEU A 162 -15.70 -17.84 10.44
N PHE A 163 -15.86 -18.25 9.17
CA PHE A 163 -16.41 -17.38 8.13
C PHE A 163 -17.94 -17.27 8.21
N SER A 164 -18.62 -18.33 8.68
CA SER A 164 -20.05 -18.28 8.99
C SER A 164 -20.35 -17.31 10.13
N ASP A 165 -19.56 -17.34 11.21
CA ASP A 165 -19.66 -16.38 12.33
C ASP A 165 -19.51 -14.93 11.82
N ALA A 166 -18.52 -14.68 10.95
CA ALA A 166 -18.32 -13.36 10.36
C ALA A 166 -19.48 -12.97 9.43
N ALA A 167 -20.03 -13.92 8.68
CA ALA A 167 -21.16 -13.69 7.78
C ALA A 167 -22.41 -13.26 8.54
N GLU A 168 -22.68 -13.88 9.69
CA GLU A 168 -23.76 -13.48 10.61
C GLU A 168 -23.53 -12.07 11.16
N GLN A 169 -22.33 -11.79 11.67
CA GLN A 169 -21.97 -10.50 12.27
C GLN A 169 -22.07 -9.31 11.30
N PHE A 170 -21.77 -9.53 10.02
CA PHE A 170 -21.71 -8.47 9.00
C PHE A 170 -22.83 -8.55 7.95
N TYR A 171 -23.83 -9.41 8.14
CA TYR A 171 -24.97 -9.61 7.23
C TYR A 171 -24.54 -9.97 5.79
N GLY A 172 -23.73 -11.03 5.62
CA GLY A 172 -23.23 -11.47 4.32
C GLY A 172 -23.25 -13.00 4.16
N CYS A 173 -22.48 -13.52 3.19
CA CYS A 173 -22.31 -14.97 3.04
C CYS A 173 -20.88 -15.39 3.38
N SER A 174 -20.73 -16.61 3.92
CA SER A 174 -19.43 -17.17 4.33
C SER A 174 -18.38 -17.10 3.20
N THR A 175 -18.79 -17.43 1.97
CA THR A 175 -17.93 -17.36 0.77
C THR A 175 -17.39 -15.94 0.51
N GLU A 176 -18.20 -14.91 0.74
CA GLU A 176 -17.78 -13.51 0.60
C GLU A 176 -16.79 -13.11 1.69
N MET A 177 -17.06 -13.47 2.95
CA MET A 177 -16.16 -13.20 4.08
C MET A 177 -14.80 -13.86 3.91
N LYS A 178 -14.80 -15.11 3.43
CA LYS A 178 -13.61 -15.88 3.09
C LYS A 178 -12.79 -15.19 2.00
N LYS A 179 -13.45 -14.72 0.94
CA LYS A 179 -12.79 -13.98 -0.14
C LYS A 179 -12.15 -12.69 0.37
N ILE A 180 -12.92 -11.86 1.10
CA ILE A 180 -12.45 -10.60 1.70
C ILE A 180 -11.22 -10.85 2.57
N TYR A 181 -11.27 -11.86 3.44
CA TYR A 181 -10.17 -12.21 4.31
C TYR A 181 -8.90 -12.55 3.53
N TYR A 182 -8.97 -13.46 2.55
CA TYR A 182 -7.80 -13.91 1.81
C TYR A 182 -7.23 -12.87 0.84
N ASP A 183 -8.07 -12.00 0.27
CA ASP A 183 -7.61 -10.91 -0.59
C ASP A 183 -6.81 -9.88 0.25
N LEU A 184 -7.37 -9.42 1.37
CA LEU A 184 -6.69 -8.48 2.27
C LEU A 184 -5.46 -9.11 2.97
N GLU A 185 -5.48 -10.40 3.28
CA GLU A 185 -4.30 -11.10 3.83
C GLU A 185 -3.15 -11.11 2.81
N ARG A 186 -3.46 -11.27 1.52
CA ARG A 186 -2.48 -11.26 0.44
C ARG A 186 -1.88 -9.87 0.27
N GLU A 187 -2.71 -8.84 0.28
CA GLU A 187 -2.27 -7.44 0.22
C GLU A 187 -1.40 -7.09 1.43
N ARG A 188 -1.80 -7.49 2.64
CA ARG A 188 -0.98 -7.29 3.85
C ARG A 188 0.39 -7.93 3.72
N LEU A 189 0.46 -9.16 3.23
CA LEU A 189 1.74 -9.86 3.03
C LEU A 189 2.59 -9.21 1.95
N ARG A 190 1.99 -8.74 0.84
CA ARG A 190 2.68 -7.95 -0.18
C ARG A 190 3.27 -6.68 0.42
N TRP A 191 2.47 -5.93 1.16
CA TRP A 191 2.91 -4.70 1.82
C TRP A 191 4.04 -4.95 2.81
N LYS A 192 3.96 -6.00 3.64
CA LYS A 192 5.05 -6.39 4.56
C LYS A 192 6.35 -6.68 3.82
N LYS A 193 6.29 -7.41 2.69
CA LYS A 193 7.46 -7.69 1.85
C LYS A 193 8.05 -6.41 1.25
N SER A 194 7.22 -5.59 0.62
CA SER A 194 7.66 -4.31 0.04
C SER A 194 8.28 -3.41 1.10
N ARG A 195 7.69 -3.35 2.30
CA ARG A 195 8.23 -2.59 3.42
C ARG A 195 9.59 -3.13 3.88
N LEU A 196 9.72 -4.44 4.03
CA LEU A 196 10.99 -5.06 4.39
C LEU A 196 12.08 -4.75 3.37
N GLU A 197 11.74 -4.81 2.09
CA GLU A 197 12.67 -4.51 1.00
C GLU A 197 13.08 -3.03 1.00
N GLY A 198 12.12 -2.13 1.18
CA GLY A 198 12.40 -0.70 1.35
C GLY A 198 13.36 -0.44 2.52
N ILE A 199 13.15 -1.09 3.68
CA ILE A 199 14.06 -0.95 4.82
C ILE A 199 15.47 -1.47 4.49
N ARG A 200 15.59 -2.58 3.77
CA ARG A 200 16.89 -3.12 3.34
C ARG A 200 17.64 -2.16 2.43
N ILE A 201 16.95 -1.58 1.45
CA ILE A 201 17.51 -0.57 0.55
C ILE A 201 17.98 0.65 1.34
N THR A 202 17.13 1.19 2.22
CA THR A 202 17.51 2.33 3.08
C THR A 202 18.72 1.99 3.95
N HIS A 203 18.75 0.79 4.53
CA HIS A 203 19.87 0.34 5.34
C HIS A 203 21.17 0.29 4.54
N ALA A 204 21.15 -0.36 3.38
CA ALA A 204 22.31 -0.48 2.50
C ALA A 204 22.84 0.90 2.06
N ALA A 205 21.95 1.87 1.79
CA ALA A 205 22.33 3.23 1.44
C ALA A 205 22.98 4.01 2.62
N LEU A 206 22.54 3.77 3.86
CA LEU A 206 23.05 4.46 5.05
C LEU A 206 24.33 3.82 5.62
N GLU A 207 24.65 2.59 5.23
CA GLU A 207 25.80 1.84 5.76
C GLU A 207 27.15 2.50 5.44
N PRO A 208 27.46 2.92 4.19
CA PRO A 208 28.72 3.60 3.86
C PRO A 208 28.92 4.93 4.60
N LEU A 209 27.81 5.56 5.02
CA LEU A 209 27.84 6.85 5.72
C LEU A 209 28.13 6.70 7.23
N GLY A 210 28.14 5.47 7.77
CA GLY A 210 28.25 5.23 9.21
C GLY A 210 27.04 5.74 10.02
N ILE A 211 25.93 6.06 9.34
CA ILE A 211 24.71 6.61 9.93
C ILE A 211 23.68 5.50 10.20
N SER A 212 23.90 4.27 9.70
CA SER A 212 22.99 3.16 9.93
C SER A 212 22.68 3.01 11.44
N PRO A 213 21.41 3.23 11.87
CA PRO A 213 20.99 3.11 13.27
C PRO A 213 21.31 1.75 13.91
N TRP A 214 21.62 0.77 13.07
CA TRP A 214 21.68 -0.65 13.38
C TRP A 214 23.09 -1.14 13.74
N GLN A 215 24.15 -0.43 13.32
CA GLN A 215 25.53 -0.76 13.68
C GLN A 215 25.77 -0.73 15.21
N LYS A 216 25.01 0.10 15.96
CA LYS A 216 25.13 0.20 17.43
C LYS A 216 24.64 -1.05 18.18
N LYS A 217 23.70 -1.83 17.62
CA LYS A 217 23.18 -3.05 18.28
C LYS A 217 24.09 -4.26 18.08
N LEU A 218 24.66 -4.44 16.89
CA LEU A 218 25.57 -5.56 16.60
C LEU A 218 26.87 -5.47 17.42
N ARG A 219 27.42 -4.26 17.62
CA ARG A 219 28.61 -4.05 18.46
C ARG A 219 28.41 -4.33 19.96
N LYS A 220 27.16 -4.39 20.44
CA LYS A 220 26.84 -4.69 21.86
C LYS A 220 26.65 -6.18 22.15
N LYS A 221 26.50 -7.04 21.12
CA LYS A 221 26.34 -8.50 21.30
C LYS A 221 27.66 -9.28 21.23
N THR A 222 28.75 -8.65 20.81
CA THR A 222 30.09 -9.26 20.65
C THR A 222 31.07 -8.93 21.78
N LYS A 223 30.61 -8.34 22.88
CA LYS A 223 31.35 -8.21 24.15
C LYS A 223 30.65 -9.03 25.22
#